data_AF-A0A955WIV9-F1
#
_entry.id   AF-A0A955WIV9-F1
#
_cell.length_a   1.000
_cell.length_b   1.000
_cell.length_c   1.000
_cell.angle_alpha   90.00
_cell.angle_beta   90.00
_cell.angle_gamma   90.00
#
_symmetry.space_group_name_H-M   'P 1'
#
loop_
_entity.id
_entity.type
_entity.pdbx_description
1 polymer ?
#
loop_
_entity_poly.entity_id
_entity_poly.type
_entity_poly.pdbx_seq_one_letter_code
_entity_poly.pdbx_strand_id
1 'polypeptide(L)'
;MLPSRHATHAAPGGTALEAIARRLEAIHAEAGPVLLDFDAPAQALYRFTENARIPLDNTEVERQIRIVALDRNNSLFAGSHQGARRAAVMYTIICTCHLAGVDPQTYIADVLVRLSREWPAAKMEERLPHRWAQQHAA
;
A
#
# COMPACT_ATOMS: atom_id res chain seq x y z
N MET A 1 6.63 15.19 9.98
CA MET A 1 5.84 14.40 10.95
C MET A 1 4.45 15.01 11.01
N LEU A 2 3.58 14.68 10.05
CA LEU A 2 2.18 15.11 10.08
C LEU A 2 1.40 14.05 10.86
N PRO A 3 0.61 14.42 11.88
CA PRO A 3 -0.17 13.46 12.64
C PRO A 3 -1.14 12.76 11.68
N SER A 4 -1.04 11.43 11.61
CA SER A 4 -2.02 10.59 10.94
C SER A 4 -3.37 10.85 11.58
N ARG A 5 -4.24 11.56 10.86
CA ARG A 5 -5.66 11.69 11.20
C ARG A 5 -6.32 10.33 11.00
N HIS A 6 -6.07 9.39 11.91
CA HIS A 6 -7.04 8.35 12.19
C HIS A 6 -8.19 9.03 12.90
N ALA A 7 -9.04 9.72 12.13
CA ALA A 7 -10.36 10.05 12.59
C ALA A 7 -11.01 8.71 12.90
N THR A 8 -11.12 8.38 14.18
CA THR A 8 -11.98 7.33 14.68
C THR A 8 -13.41 7.76 14.34
N HIS A 9 -13.83 7.53 13.09
CA HIS A 9 -15.21 7.69 12.73
C HIS A 9 -15.93 6.55 13.45
N ALA A 10 -16.69 6.91 14.49
CA ALA A 10 -17.60 5.97 15.13
C ALA A 10 -18.39 5.26 14.03
N ALA A 11 -18.32 3.92 14.02
CA ALA A 11 -18.98 3.10 13.03
C ALA A 11 -20.46 3.50 13.00
N PRO A 12 -21.02 3.87 11.83
CA PRO A 12 -22.45 4.09 11.73
C PRO A 12 -23.16 2.81 12.18
N GLY A 13 -24.17 2.91 13.05
CA GLY A 13 -25.02 1.76 13.36
C GLY A 13 -25.50 1.07 12.08
N GLY A 14 -25.79 -0.23 12.13
CA GLY A 14 -25.98 -1.09 10.95
C GLY A 14 -26.88 -0.53 9.84
N THR A 15 -27.87 0.30 10.19
CA THR A 15 -28.78 0.97 9.25
C THR A 15 -28.11 1.98 8.32
N ALA A 16 -27.06 2.68 8.76
CA ALA A 16 -26.39 3.71 7.97
C ALA A 16 -25.37 3.12 6.98
N LEU A 17 -24.68 2.03 7.35
CA LEU A 17 -23.83 1.29 6.42
C LEU A 17 -24.65 0.62 5.32
N GLU A 18 -25.81 0.05 5.67
CA GLU A 18 -26.76 -0.49 4.68
C GLU A 18 -27.34 0.59 3.75
N ALA A 19 -27.55 1.81 4.24
CA ALA A 19 -28.00 2.92 3.41
C ALA A 19 -26.91 3.37 2.41
N ILE A 20 -25.65 3.43 2.86
CA ILE A 20 -24.50 3.75 2.01
C ILE A 20 -24.30 2.66 0.94
N ALA A 21 -24.35 1.38 1.33
CA ALA A 21 -24.24 0.25 0.40
C ALA A 21 -25.29 0.32 -0.71
N ARG A 22 -26.57 0.50 -0.34
CA ARG A 22 -27.67 0.65 -1.31
C ARG A 22 -27.50 1.85 -2.24
N ARG A 23 -26.98 2.97 -1.72
CA ARG A 23 -26.75 4.16 -2.55
C ARG A 23 -25.62 3.95 -3.55
N LEU A 24 -24.55 3.27 -3.13
CA LEU A 24 -23.43 2.92 -3.99
C LEU A 24 -23.86 1.93 -5.09
N GLU A 25 -24.72 0.94 -4.78
CA GLU A 25 -25.30 0.02 -5.76
C GLU A 25 -26.10 0.76 -6.83
N ALA A 26 -26.92 1.74 -6.43
CA ALA A 26 -27.66 2.57 -7.36
C ALA A 26 -26.72 3.42 -8.26
N ILE A 27 -25.67 4.00 -7.69
CA ILE A 27 -24.67 4.77 -8.47
C ILE A 27 -23.94 3.88 -9.46
N HIS A 28 -23.57 2.65 -9.07
CA HIS A 28 -22.92 1.69 -9.95
C HIS A 28 -23.83 1.28 -11.12
N ALA A 29 -25.13 1.11 -10.89
CA ALA A 29 -26.10 0.82 -11.94
C ALA A 29 -26.34 2.00 -12.90
N GLU A 30 -26.20 3.23 -12.41
CA GLU A 30 -26.34 4.47 -13.18
C GLU A 30 -25.04 4.88 -13.91
N ALA A 31 -23.90 4.33 -13.50
CA ALA A 31 -22.61 4.71 -14.04
C ALA A 31 -22.41 4.19 -15.46
N GLY A 32 -22.22 5.10 -16.41
CA GLY A 32 -21.89 4.76 -17.79
C GLY A 32 -20.51 4.09 -17.95
N PRO A 33 -20.18 3.59 -19.16
CA PRO A 33 -19.01 2.76 -19.43
C PRO A 33 -17.65 3.38 -19.02
N VAL A 34 -17.57 4.70 -18.89
CA VAL A 34 -16.36 5.42 -18.46
C VAL A 34 -15.96 5.12 -17.00
N LEU A 35 -16.92 4.80 -16.13
CA LEU A 35 -16.63 4.41 -14.73
C LEU A 35 -16.43 2.90 -14.58
N LEU A 36 -16.93 2.11 -15.54
CA LEU A 36 -16.98 0.65 -15.50
C LEU A 36 -15.86 -0.04 -16.30
N ASP A 37 -14.94 0.70 -16.91
CA ASP A 37 -13.76 0.14 -17.61
C ASP A 37 -12.72 -0.48 -16.64
N PHE A 38 -13.02 -0.48 -15.34
CA PHE A 38 -12.34 -1.31 -14.36
C PHE A 38 -13.03 -2.67 -14.31
N ASP A 39 -12.36 -3.72 -14.81
CA ASP A 39 -12.72 -5.15 -14.62
C ASP A 39 -12.77 -5.60 -13.15
N ALA A 40 -12.76 -4.66 -12.19
CA ALA A 40 -12.92 -4.93 -10.79
C ALA A 40 -14.38 -5.34 -10.52
N PRO A 41 -14.63 -6.53 -9.95
CA PRO A 41 -15.99 -6.95 -9.63
C PRO A 41 -16.60 -5.92 -8.68
N ALA A 42 -17.86 -5.51 -8.94
CA ALA A 42 -18.59 -4.52 -8.14
C ALA A 42 -18.45 -4.77 -6.63
N GLN A 43 -18.42 -6.03 -6.21
CA GLN A 43 -18.17 -6.48 -4.83
C GLN A 43 -16.94 -5.82 -4.16
N ALA A 44 -15.86 -5.55 -4.92
CA ALA A 44 -14.65 -4.94 -4.39
C ALA A 44 -14.88 -3.51 -3.87
N LEU A 45 -15.78 -2.75 -4.50
CA LEU A 45 -16.12 -1.37 -4.11
C LEU A 45 -16.85 -1.31 -2.76
N TYR A 46 -17.54 -2.39 -2.37
CA TYR A 46 -18.33 -2.43 -1.12
C TYR A 46 -17.58 -3.08 0.04
N ARG A 47 -16.39 -3.66 -0.15
CA ARG A 47 -15.69 -4.42 0.92
C ARG A 47 -15.43 -3.64 2.21
N PHE A 48 -15.36 -2.32 2.14
CA PHE A 48 -15.19 -1.47 3.33
C PHE A 48 -16.43 -1.50 4.25
N THR A 49 -17.62 -1.81 3.72
CA THR A 49 -18.85 -1.93 4.53
C THR A 49 -18.86 -3.22 5.34
N GLU A 50 -18.23 -4.27 4.81
CA GLU A 50 -18.10 -5.58 5.46
C GLU A 50 -16.91 -5.62 6.45
N ASN A 51 -15.88 -4.81 6.22
CA ASN A 51 -14.65 -4.82 7.02
C ASN A 51 -14.16 -3.41 7.36
N ALA A 52 -14.39 -3.01 8.61
CA ALA A 52 -13.98 -1.71 9.15
C ALA A 52 -12.46 -1.44 9.17
N ARG A 53 -11.61 -2.45 8.91
CA ARG A 53 -10.16 -2.26 8.77
C ARG A 53 -9.77 -1.68 7.41
N ILE A 54 -10.67 -1.75 6.43
CA ILE A 54 -10.44 -1.20 5.09
C ILE A 54 -10.90 0.26 5.11
N PRO A 55 -10.00 1.24 4.87
CA PRO A 55 -10.41 2.63 4.77
C PRO A 55 -11.40 2.84 3.63
N LEU A 56 -12.34 3.78 3.83
CA LEU A 56 -13.25 4.22 2.77
C LEU A 56 -12.50 4.96 1.64
N ASP A 57 -11.37 5.59 1.98
CA ASP A 57 -10.59 6.41 1.06
C ASP A 57 -9.25 5.76 0.65
N ASN A 58 -8.71 6.27 -0.46
CA ASN A 58 -7.46 5.86 -1.09
C ASN A 58 -6.26 6.70 -0.61
N THR A 59 -6.41 7.53 0.43
CA THR A 59 -5.43 8.60 0.72
C THR A 59 -4.02 8.04 0.96
N GLU A 60 -3.93 6.92 1.68
CA GLU A 60 -2.65 6.28 1.97
C GLU A 60 -1.98 5.74 0.70
N VAL A 61 -2.74 5.04 -0.15
CA VAL A 61 -2.23 4.48 -1.41
C VAL A 61 -1.84 5.59 -2.39
N GLU A 62 -2.62 6.68 -2.50
CA GLU A 62 -2.25 7.87 -3.27
C GLU A 62 -0.98 8.53 -2.76
N ARG A 63 -0.80 8.58 -1.43
CA ARG A 63 0.42 9.13 -0.85
C ARG A 63 1.64 8.29 -1.22
N GLN A 64 1.51 6.95 -1.22
CA GLN A 64 2.58 6.06 -1.64
C GLN A 64 2.90 6.20 -3.13
N ILE A 65 1.89 6.29 -4.01
CA ILE A 65 2.11 6.39 -5.46
C ILE A 65 2.76 7.71 -5.88
N ARG A 66 2.58 8.79 -5.10
CA ARG A 66 3.23 10.08 -5.36
C ARG A 66 4.75 9.98 -5.39
N ILE A 67 5.36 9.10 -4.61
CA ILE A 67 6.81 8.90 -4.61
C ILE A 67 7.27 8.42 -5.99
N VAL A 68 6.56 7.46 -6.57
CA VAL A 68 6.84 6.94 -7.92
C VAL A 68 6.57 7.97 -9.00
N ALA A 69 5.49 8.76 -8.86
CA ALA A 69 5.18 9.85 -9.79
C ALA A 69 6.25 10.95 -9.80
N LEU A 70 6.75 11.33 -8.62
CA LEU A 70 7.85 12.30 -8.49
C LEU A 70 9.14 11.77 -9.11
N ASP A 71 9.47 10.50 -8.87
CA ASP A 71 10.66 9.88 -9.47
C ASP A 71 10.61 9.86 -11.00
N ARG A 72 9.45 9.52 -11.57
CA ARG A 72 9.22 9.58 -13.03
C ARG A 72 9.38 10.98 -13.63
N ASN A 73 9.11 12.03 -12.86
CA ASN A 73 9.36 13.41 -13.29
C ASN A 73 10.84 13.80 -13.18
N ASN A 74 11.56 13.22 -12.22
CA ASN A 74 12.98 13.51 -11.98
C ASN A 74 13.93 12.66 -12.84
N SER A 75 13.44 11.54 -13.38
CA SER A 75 14.21 10.61 -14.21
C SER A 75 13.56 10.43 -15.58
N LEU A 76 14.25 10.90 -16.61
CA LEU A 76 13.79 10.77 -18.00
C LEU A 76 13.87 9.32 -18.52
N PHE A 77 14.79 8.51 -17.98
CA PHE A 77 15.04 7.13 -18.42
C PHE A 77 15.59 6.24 -17.31
N ALA A 78 15.22 4.96 -17.31
CA ALA A 78 15.81 3.94 -16.44
C ALA A 78 17.12 3.31 -16.98
N GLY A 79 17.59 3.76 -18.16
CA GLY A 79 18.80 3.29 -18.85
C GLY A 79 18.71 1.89 -19.47
N SER A 80 17.95 0.96 -18.88
CA SER A 80 17.66 -0.36 -19.44
C SER A 80 16.40 -0.98 -18.80
N HIS A 81 15.80 -1.98 -19.44
CA HIS A 81 14.66 -2.72 -18.87
C HIS A 81 15.04 -3.45 -17.56
N GLN A 82 16.28 -3.95 -17.46
CA GLN A 82 16.77 -4.57 -16.21
C GLN A 82 16.95 -3.52 -15.11
N GLY A 83 17.47 -2.34 -15.44
CA GLY A 83 17.56 -1.20 -14.53
C GLY A 83 16.19 -0.78 -14.01
N ALA A 84 15.21 -0.66 -14.90
CA ALA A 84 13.82 -0.34 -14.55
C ALA A 84 13.23 -1.38 -13.58
N ARG A 85 13.45 -2.68 -13.84
CA ARG A 85 12.97 -3.76 -12.96
C ARG A 85 13.62 -3.69 -11.58
N ARG A 86 14.92 -3.41 -11.49
CA ARG A 86 15.62 -3.25 -10.20
C ARG A 86 15.12 -2.02 -9.43
N ALA A 87 14.90 -0.90 -10.11
CA ALA A 87 14.31 0.30 -9.51
C ALA A 87 12.90 0.00 -8.96
N ALA A 88 12.05 -0.70 -9.72
CA ALA A 88 10.74 -1.12 -9.27
C ALA A 88 10.80 -1.99 -7.99
N VAL A 89 11.72 -2.95 -7.93
CA VAL A 89 11.95 -3.76 -6.73
C VAL A 89 12.36 -2.88 -5.54
N MET A 90 13.26 -1.92 -5.74
CA MET A 90 13.66 -0.99 -4.68
C MET A 90 12.49 -0.15 -4.19
N TYR A 91 11.63 0.37 -5.08
CA TYR A 91 10.42 1.10 -4.66
C TYR A 91 9.48 0.24 -3.83
N THR A 92 9.26 -1.01 -4.24
CA THR A 92 8.43 -1.94 -3.46
C THR A 92 8.98 -2.14 -2.05
N ILE A 93 10.30 -2.31 -1.91
CA ILE A 93 10.96 -2.47 -0.59
C ILE A 93 10.80 -1.20 0.25
N ILE A 94 11.07 -0.02 -0.32
CA ILE A 94 10.99 1.27 0.39
C ILE A 94 9.54 1.54 0.85
N CYS A 95 8.55 1.37 -0.02
CA CYS A 95 7.14 1.53 0.34
C CYS A 95 6.73 0.54 1.45
N THR A 96 7.22 -0.71 1.38
CA THR A 96 6.95 -1.70 2.44
C THR A 96 7.58 -1.28 3.78
N CYS A 97 8.78 -0.69 3.77
CA CYS A 97 9.39 -0.15 4.99
C CYS A 97 8.56 1.01 5.56
N HIS A 98 8.07 1.90 4.70
CA HIS A 98 7.20 3.01 5.12
C HIS A 98 5.90 2.50 5.76
N LEU A 99 5.24 1.51 5.14
CA LEU A 99 4.05 0.86 5.69
C LEU A 99 4.32 0.15 7.02
N ALA A 100 5.53 -0.38 7.21
CA ALA A 100 5.96 -1.00 8.46
C ALA A 100 6.45 0.02 9.52
N GLY A 101 6.51 1.32 9.21
CA GLY A 101 7.04 2.35 10.10
C GLY A 101 8.55 2.26 10.33
N VAL A 102 9.29 1.66 9.40
CA VAL A 102 10.73 1.42 9.48
C VAL A 102 11.49 2.41 8.61
N ASP A 103 12.63 2.91 9.10
CA ASP A 103 13.57 3.67 8.27
C ASP A 103 14.17 2.79 7.15
N PRO A 104 13.89 3.07 5.87
CA PRO A 104 14.33 2.21 4.77
C PRO A 104 15.85 2.09 4.67
N GLN A 105 16.58 3.16 4.99
CA GLN A 105 18.05 3.16 4.90
C GLN A 105 18.66 2.19 5.90
N THR A 106 18.22 2.26 7.15
CA THR A 106 18.67 1.35 8.23
C THR A 106 18.31 -0.09 7.92
N TYR A 107 17.08 -0.34 7.45
CA TYR A 107 16.63 -1.67 7.05
C TYR A 107 17.47 -2.26 5.92
N ILE A 108 17.66 -1.52 4.82
CA ILE A 108 18.40 -1.99 3.65
C ILE A 108 19.87 -2.25 4.01
N ALA A 109 20.50 -1.36 4.79
CA ALA A 109 21.88 -1.53 5.22
C ALA A 109 22.07 -2.82 6.04
N ASP A 110 21.21 -3.06 7.03
CA ASP A 110 21.28 -4.27 7.86
C ASP A 110 21.00 -5.54 7.04
N VAL A 111 19.97 -5.53 6.20
CA VAL A 111 19.60 -6.70 5.38
C VAL A 111 20.69 -7.03 4.37
N LEU A 112 21.30 -6.05 3.70
CA LEU A 112 22.38 -6.31 2.74
C LEU A 112 23.63 -6.90 3.42
N VAL A 113 24.00 -6.43 4.61
CA VAL A 113 25.12 -6.99 5.39
C VAL A 113 24.83 -8.43 5.82
N ARG A 114 23.58 -8.79 6.11
CA ARG A 114 23.21 -10.16 6.47
C ARG A 114 23.12 -11.07 5.24
N LEU A 115 22.63 -10.56 4.11
CA LEU A 115 22.58 -11.30 2.85
C LEU A 115 23.98 -11.68 2.34
N SER A 116 24.98 -10.82 2.54
CA SER A 116 26.37 -11.12 2.15
C SER A 116 27.01 -12.23 2.98
N ARG A 117 26.42 -12.60 4.13
CA ARG A 117 26.87 -13.67 5.03
C ARG A 117 26.12 -15.00 4.78
N GLU A 118 25.66 -15.23 3.56
CA GLU A 118 24.99 -16.46 3.10
C GLU A 118 23.72 -16.82 3.88
N TRP A 119 22.74 -15.90 3.91
CA TRP A 119 21.44 -16.19 4.54
C TRP A 119 20.62 -17.20 3.73
N PRO A 120 20.00 -18.22 4.36
CA PRO A 120 19.17 -19.20 3.65
C PRO A 120 17.96 -18.54 2.99
N ALA A 121 17.73 -18.81 1.70
CA ALA A 121 16.57 -18.29 0.97
C ALA A 121 15.23 -18.66 1.64
N ALA A 122 15.15 -19.87 2.23
CA ALA A 122 13.97 -20.34 2.96
C ALA A 122 13.59 -19.47 4.17
N LYS A 123 14.51 -18.64 4.67
CA LYS A 123 14.32 -17.76 5.83
C LYS A 123 14.19 -16.28 5.44
N MET A 124 13.99 -15.96 4.16
CA MET A 124 13.85 -14.56 3.72
C MET A 124 12.66 -13.86 4.37
N GLU A 125 11.56 -14.57 4.61
CA GLU A 125 10.36 -13.99 5.21
C GLU A 125 10.60 -13.46 6.63
N GLU A 126 11.53 -14.04 7.39
CA GLU A 126 11.92 -13.61 8.74
C GLU A 126 12.47 -12.18 8.76
N ARG A 127 12.92 -11.68 7.60
CA ARG A 127 13.56 -10.37 7.45
C ARG A 127 12.68 -9.36 6.73
N LEU A 128 11.43 -9.66 6.43
CA LEU A 128 10.51 -8.65 5.89
C LEU A 128 10.42 -7.45 6.84
N PRO A 129 10.19 -6.21 6.34
CA PRO A 129 10.30 -5.00 7.14
C PRO A 129 9.51 -5.03 8.45
N HIS A 130 8.31 -5.60 8.45
CA HIS A 130 7.47 -5.72 9.64
C HIS A 130 8.05 -6.67 10.71
N ARG A 131 8.67 -7.79 10.31
CA ARG A 131 9.34 -8.71 11.25
C ARG A 131 10.69 -8.17 11.71
N TRP A 132 11.40 -7.49 10.81
CA TRP A 132 12.62 -6.77 11.16
C TRP A 132 12.33 -5.72 12.24
N ALA A 133 11.26 -4.95 12.11
CA ALA A 133 10.83 -3.98 13.11
C ALA A 133 10.60 -4.64 14.48
N GLN A 134 9.89 -5.77 14.52
CA GLN A 134 9.61 -6.51 15.76
C GLN A 134 10.88 -7.00 16.47
N GLN A 135 11.93 -7.35 15.71
CA GLN A 135 13.20 -7.81 16.28
C GLN A 135 14.08 -6.67 16.81
N HIS A 136 13.83 -5.43 16.37
CA HIS A 136 14.59 -4.24 16.74
C HIS A 136 13.76 -3.24 17.59
N ALA A 137 12.50 -3.59 17.90
CA ALA A 137 11.68 -2.91 18.88
C ALA A 137 12.12 -3.35 20.28
N ALA A 138 12.77 -2.45 21.01
CA ALA A 138 13.10 -2.61 22.42
C ALA A 138 11.89 -2.31 23.32
#